data_AF-A0A2J6S230-F1
#
_entry.id   AF-A0A2J6S230-F1
#
_cell.length_a   1.000
_cell.length_b   1.000
_cell.length_c   1.000
_cell.angle_alpha   90.00
_cell.angle_beta   90.00
_cell.angle_gamma   90.00
#
_symmetry.space_group_name_H-M   'P 1'
#
loop_
_entity.id
_entity.type
_entity.pdbx_description
1 polymer ?
#
loop_
_entity_poly.entity_id
_entity_poly.type
_entity_poly.pdbx_seq_one_letter_code
_entity_poly.pdbx_strand_id
1 'polypeptide(L)'
;MHAISLLLLCIFALVAYTSPTPTQNHPSRTIQKRSARTSNPGGCLEVQGTDPSSTQYSTLSSAVAALGSDTTHQCIFMWPGTYNERVTVQYAGDLDIYGYSVNTGIQGDNEVTITTDETSTEAGDLDASSALHLYGNNYTVWNVNIENTYGAGSQAVAVTTTGNYIAMYACGIYGYQDTLYAKSGYQYFSRCYIEGADDFIFGDAAAWFGDCTIACNGGGSITANNRASTTDTAWYVFDSSTITAASGWTTTGANYLGRPWGVDARVIYQKCSISDVINSQGWTTLAADATPTFEEFENTGAGSDTSDRLYETVATASVTYSALWGGSSSWADLSF
;
A
#
# COMPACT_ATOMS: atom_id res chain seq x y z
N MET A 1 53.48 -1.40 14.32
CA MET A 1 52.00 -1.35 14.32
C MET A 1 51.57 -1.03 12.90
N HIS A 2 51.27 -2.05 12.11
CA HIS A 2 50.69 -1.92 10.77
C HIS A 2 49.33 -2.61 10.82
N ALA A 3 48.25 -1.84 10.64
CA ALA A 3 46.90 -2.36 10.56
C ALA A 3 46.62 -2.78 9.11
N ILE A 4 46.37 -4.06 8.91
CA ILE A 4 45.91 -4.64 7.65
C ILE A 4 44.38 -4.47 7.63
N SER A 5 43.88 -3.65 6.71
CA SER A 5 42.45 -3.55 6.41
C SER A 5 42.09 -4.70 5.46
N LEU A 6 41.22 -5.60 5.92
CA LEU A 6 40.71 -6.73 5.14
C LEU A 6 39.42 -6.27 4.43
N LEU A 7 39.51 -6.03 3.13
CA LEU A 7 38.36 -5.72 2.28
C LEU A 7 37.60 -7.03 2.00
N LEU A 8 36.43 -7.20 2.61
CA LEU A 8 35.54 -8.34 2.33
C LEU A 8 34.71 -8.02 1.09
N LEU A 9 35.06 -8.63 -0.05
CA LEU A 9 34.32 -8.52 -1.30
C LEU A 9 33.12 -9.49 -1.24
N CYS A 10 31.94 -9.01 -0.85
CA CYS A 10 30.70 -9.79 -0.95
C CYS A 10 30.24 -9.82 -2.42
N ILE A 11 30.50 -10.95 -3.09
CA ILE A 11 29.95 -11.25 -4.41
C ILE A 11 28.49 -11.64 -4.21
N PHE A 12 27.57 -10.74 -4.51
CA PHE A 12 26.15 -11.09 -4.66
C PHE A 12 25.96 -11.79 -6.00
N ALA A 13 25.65 -13.08 -5.96
CA ALA A 13 25.17 -13.81 -7.12
C ALA A 13 23.75 -13.31 -7.44
N LEU A 14 23.62 -12.56 -8.54
CA LEU A 14 22.34 -12.13 -9.09
C LEU A 14 21.64 -13.36 -9.69
N VAL A 15 20.79 -14.01 -8.89
CA VAL A 15 19.86 -15.02 -9.42
C VAL A 15 18.71 -14.25 -10.04
N ALA A 16 18.67 -14.16 -11.37
CA ALA A 16 17.53 -13.62 -12.10
C ALA A 16 16.31 -14.50 -11.85
N TYR A 17 15.44 -14.07 -10.93
CA TYR A 17 14.11 -14.65 -10.75
C TYR A 17 13.25 -14.14 -11.91
N THR A 18 13.16 -14.92 -12.98
CA THR A 18 12.13 -14.68 -14.00
C THR A 18 10.82 -15.19 -13.42
N SER A 19 10.07 -14.28 -12.78
CA SER A 19 8.70 -14.56 -12.39
C SER A 19 7.92 -14.91 -13.66
N PRO A 20 7.35 -16.11 -13.80
CA PRO A 20 6.53 -16.42 -14.96
C PRO A 20 5.36 -15.44 -15.00
N THR A 21 5.15 -14.77 -16.13
CA THR A 21 3.92 -14.03 -16.40
C THR A 21 2.75 -14.97 -16.10
N PRO A 22 1.89 -14.69 -15.11
CA PRO A 22 0.80 -15.60 -14.79
C PRO A 22 -0.24 -15.50 -15.90
N THR A 23 -0.14 -16.37 -16.89
CA THR A 23 -1.29 -16.73 -17.73
C THR A 23 -2.14 -17.71 -16.92
N GLN A 24 -2.82 -17.21 -15.89
CA GLN A 24 -3.79 -18.00 -15.16
C GLN A 24 -5.19 -17.49 -15.49
N ASN A 25 -6.01 -18.40 -16.02
CA ASN A 25 -7.46 -18.28 -15.98
C ASN A 25 -7.85 -18.11 -14.51
N HIS A 26 -7.94 -16.85 -14.05
CA HIS A 26 -8.43 -16.55 -12.72
C HIS A 26 -9.89 -16.97 -12.68
N PRO A 27 -10.28 -17.94 -11.83
CA PRO A 27 -11.70 -18.22 -11.65
C PRO A 27 -12.32 -16.93 -11.12
N SER A 28 -13.26 -16.36 -11.88
CA SER A 28 -13.96 -15.12 -11.55
C SER A 28 -14.44 -15.17 -10.10
N ARG A 29 -13.67 -14.56 -9.18
CA ARG A 29 -14.06 -14.43 -7.78
C ARG A 29 -15.32 -13.56 -7.75
N THR A 30 -16.37 -14.05 -7.11
CA THR A 30 -17.56 -13.23 -6.89
C THR A 30 -17.20 -12.22 -5.80
N ILE A 31 -16.76 -11.03 -6.21
CA ILE A 31 -16.52 -9.92 -5.31
C ILE A 31 -17.88 -9.50 -4.74
N GLN A 32 -18.03 -9.54 -3.41
CA GLN A 32 -19.22 -9.02 -2.77
C GLN A 32 -19.22 -7.49 -2.86
N LYS A 33 -19.95 -6.99 -3.86
CA LYS A 33 -20.11 -5.57 -4.16
C LYS A 33 -20.74 -4.79 -3.00
N ARG A 34 -20.38 -3.50 -2.92
CA ARG A 34 -20.83 -2.46 -1.97
C ARG A 34 -22.22 -2.69 -1.34
N SER A 35 -22.28 -3.49 -0.29
CA SER A 35 -23.42 -3.62 0.61
C SER A 35 -22.94 -3.29 2.01
N ALA A 36 -23.76 -2.65 2.84
CA ALA A 36 -23.43 -2.42 4.24
C ALA A 36 -22.94 -3.74 4.88
N ARG A 37 -21.82 -3.69 5.59
CA ARG A 37 -21.22 -4.83 6.29
C ARG A 37 -21.43 -4.65 7.78
N THR A 38 -22.69 -4.72 8.18
CA THR A 38 -23.12 -4.55 9.58
C THR A 38 -23.39 -5.88 10.28
N SER A 39 -23.12 -6.99 9.60
CA SER A 39 -23.19 -8.35 10.11
C SER A 39 -22.23 -9.25 9.34
N ASN A 40 -21.89 -10.41 9.92
CA ASN A 40 -21.12 -11.45 9.24
C ASN A 40 -21.77 -11.79 7.88
N PRO A 41 -21.05 -11.67 6.73
CA PRO A 41 -21.54 -12.03 5.40
C PRO A 41 -21.95 -13.50 5.21
N GLY A 42 -21.75 -14.33 6.24
CA GLY A 42 -22.03 -15.76 6.26
C GLY A 42 -20.83 -16.56 5.77
N GLY A 43 -20.39 -17.54 6.55
CA GLY A 43 -19.21 -18.36 6.24
C GLY A 43 -17.87 -17.73 6.62
N CYS A 44 -17.85 -16.50 7.12
CA CYS A 44 -16.62 -15.88 7.63
C CYS A 44 -16.38 -16.24 9.09
N LEU A 45 -15.11 -16.42 9.46
CA LEU A 45 -14.70 -16.37 10.86
C LEU A 45 -14.97 -14.98 11.43
N GLU A 46 -15.34 -14.89 12.70
CA GLU A 46 -15.67 -13.61 13.33
C GLU A 46 -14.61 -13.22 14.36
N VAL A 47 -14.15 -11.98 14.27
CA VAL A 47 -13.19 -11.38 15.18
C VAL A 47 -13.89 -10.29 16.00
N GLN A 48 -13.95 -10.45 17.31
CA GLN A 48 -14.55 -9.49 18.24
C GLN A 48 -13.62 -9.28 19.45
N GLY A 49 -13.07 -8.08 19.59
CA GLY A 49 -12.09 -7.80 20.65
C GLY A 49 -12.68 -7.78 22.06
N THR A 50 -13.94 -7.34 22.21
CA THR A 50 -14.62 -7.21 23.52
C THR A 50 -15.69 -8.27 23.69
N ASP A 51 -15.59 -9.03 24.79
CA ASP A 51 -16.51 -10.10 25.18
C ASP A 51 -16.87 -11.07 24.03
N PRO A 52 -15.87 -11.67 23.34
CA PRO A 52 -16.15 -12.63 22.27
C PRO A 52 -16.94 -13.82 22.81
N SER A 53 -17.93 -14.27 22.05
CA SER A 53 -18.60 -15.54 22.29
C SER A 53 -17.65 -16.72 22.06
N SER A 54 -18.03 -17.92 22.50
CA SER A 54 -17.20 -19.14 22.36
C SER A 54 -16.95 -19.55 20.90
N THR A 55 -17.63 -18.96 19.94
CA THR A 55 -17.49 -19.23 18.49
C THR A 55 -16.77 -18.10 17.75
N GLN A 56 -16.30 -17.08 18.46
CA GLN A 56 -15.58 -15.93 17.91
C GLN A 56 -14.13 -15.91 18.37
N TYR A 57 -13.30 -15.23 17.60
CA TYR A 57 -11.89 -14.99 17.89
C TYR A 57 -11.72 -13.61 18.52
N SER A 58 -10.81 -13.47 19.48
CA SER A 58 -10.53 -12.17 20.12
C SER A 58 -9.60 -11.28 19.29
N THR A 59 -8.85 -11.86 18.35
CA THR A 59 -7.87 -11.14 17.52
C THR A 59 -7.86 -11.66 16.08
N LEU A 60 -7.44 -10.82 15.14
CA LEU A 60 -7.25 -11.22 13.74
C LEU A 60 -6.17 -12.29 13.63
N SER A 61 -5.08 -12.18 14.40
CA SER A 61 -4.02 -13.20 14.42
C SER A 61 -4.55 -14.59 14.75
N SER A 62 -5.45 -14.70 15.74
CA SER A 62 -6.03 -15.98 16.14
C SER A 62 -7.01 -16.55 15.10
N ALA A 63 -7.78 -15.68 14.41
CA ALA A 63 -8.64 -16.10 13.30
C ALA A 63 -7.82 -16.58 12.09
N VAL A 64 -6.76 -15.85 11.72
CA VAL A 64 -5.84 -16.24 10.63
C VAL A 64 -5.18 -17.59 10.95
N ALA A 65 -4.71 -17.78 12.18
CA ALA A 65 -4.13 -19.06 12.61
C ALA A 65 -5.13 -20.23 12.52
N ALA A 66 -6.42 -19.97 12.73
CA ALA A 66 -7.47 -20.99 12.69
C ALA A 66 -7.79 -21.50 11.27
N LEU A 67 -7.42 -20.74 10.23
CA LEU A 67 -7.52 -21.20 8.84
C LEU A 67 -6.62 -22.42 8.58
N GLY A 68 -5.55 -22.58 9.37
CA GLY A 68 -4.68 -23.75 9.34
C GLY A 68 -4.08 -24.01 7.97
N SER A 69 -4.21 -25.25 7.49
CA SER A 69 -3.69 -25.70 6.20
C SER A 69 -4.74 -25.74 5.09
N ASP A 70 -5.88 -25.05 5.28
CA ASP A 70 -6.87 -24.90 4.21
C ASP A 70 -6.25 -24.11 3.03
N THR A 71 -6.81 -24.30 1.84
CA THR A 71 -6.42 -23.64 0.60
C THR A 71 -7.64 -23.14 -0.19
N THR A 72 -8.85 -23.41 0.30
CA THR A 72 -10.09 -22.88 -0.26
C THR A 72 -10.25 -21.41 0.09
N HIS A 73 -11.14 -20.72 -0.62
CA HIS A 73 -11.46 -19.33 -0.30
C HIS A 73 -12.07 -19.24 1.11
N GLN A 74 -11.46 -18.40 1.94
CA GLN A 74 -11.90 -18.12 3.31
C GLN A 74 -12.21 -16.63 3.49
N CYS A 75 -12.98 -16.31 4.51
CA CYS A 75 -13.19 -14.91 4.90
C CYS A 75 -13.18 -14.72 6.41
N ILE A 76 -12.83 -13.51 6.83
CA ILE A 76 -12.81 -13.05 8.21
C ILE A 76 -13.61 -11.75 8.28
N PHE A 77 -14.54 -11.67 9.22
CA PHE A 77 -15.32 -10.46 9.53
C PHE A 77 -14.90 -9.92 10.90
N MET A 78 -14.52 -8.65 10.94
CA MET A 78 -14.09 -7.94 12.15
C MET A 78 -15.20 -7.01 12.63
N TRP A 79 -15.62 -7.19 13.88
CA TRP A 79 -16.56 -6.31 14.56
C TRP A 79 -15.91 -4.98 14.95
N PRO A 80 -16.69 -3.91 15.21
CA PRO A 80 -16.17 -2.62 15.66
C PRO A 80 -15.21 -2.76 16.83
N GLY A 81 -14.07 -2.07 16.76
CA GLY A 81 -13.07 -2.10 17.81
C GLY A 81 -11.66 -1.74 17.34
N THR A 82 -10.79 -1.53 18.32
CA THR A 82 -9.35 -1.33 18.12
C THR A 82 -8.60 -2.58 18.56
N TYR A 83 -7.85 -3.15 17.63
CA TYR A 83 -7.08 -4.38 17.77
C TYR A 83 -5.60 -4.01 17.82
N ASN A 84 -5.02 -3.98 19.02
CA ASN A 84 -3.59 -3.72 19.21
C ASN A 84 -2.80 -5.01 18.98
N GLU A 85 -2.42 -5.25 17.74
CA GLU A 85 -1.68 -6.44 17.32
C GLU A 85 -0.90 -6.17 16.04
N ARG A 86 0.16 -6.95 15.84
CA ARG A 86 0.85 -7.10 14.55
C ARG A 86 0.48 -8.45 13.95
N VAL A 87 -0.03 -8.44 12.71
CA VAL A 87 -0.57 -9.63 12.07
C VAL A 87 0.15 -9.89 10.76
N THR A 88 0.75 -11.08 10.63
CA THR A 88 1.18 -11.60 9.33
C THR A 88 0.15 -12.58 8.80
N VAL A 89 -0.48 -12.22 7.68
CA VAL A 89 -1.38 -13.08 6.93
C VAL A 89 -0.55 -13.88 5.92
N GLN A 90 -0.49 -15.19 6.12
CA GLN A 90 0.28 -16.14 5.30
C GLN A 90 -0.55 -17.37 4.90
N TYR A 91 -1.84 -17.17 4.66
CA TYR A 91 -2.79 -18.22 4.31
C TYR A 91 -2.60 -18.73 2.87
N ALA A 92 -2.62 -20.04 2.65
CA ALA A 92 -2.29 -20.62 1.34
C ALA A 92 -3.38 -20.43 0.26
N GLY A 93 -4.63 -20.17 0.67
CA GLY A 93 -5.76 -19.92 -0.23
C GLY A 93 -6.09 -18.42 -0.39
N ASP A 94 -7.18 -18.14 -1.07
CA ASP A 94 -7.72 -16.78 -1.20
C ASP A 94 -8.35 -16.34 0.13
N LEU A 95 -8.17 -15.08 0.51
CA LEU A 95 -8.69 -14.57 1.79
C LEU A 95 -9.32 -13.19 1.65
N ASP A 96 -10.52 -13.06 2.21
CA ASP A 96 -11.16 -11.77 2.43
C ASP A 96 -11.19 -11.37 3.89
N ILE A 97 -10.78 -10.14 4.18
CA ILE A 97 -10.88 -9.52 5.50
C ILE A 97 -11.84 -8.35 5.38
N TYR A 98 -12.94 -8.42 6.12
CA TYR A 98 -14.01 -7.43 6.13
C TYR A 98 -14.05 -6.72 7.48
N GLY A 99 -13.88 -5.41 7.50
CA GLY A 99 -14.25 -4.58 8.63
C GLY A 99 -15.75 -4.28 8.65
N TYR A 100 -16.31 -4.18 9.85
CA TYR A 100 -17.65 -3.62 10.03
C TYR A 100 -17.71 -2.20 9.45
N SER A 101 -18.73 -1.94 8.63
CA SER A 101 -19.03 -0.59 8.16
C SER A 101 -20.49 -0.46 7.73
N VAL A 102 -21.10 0.66 8.12
CA VAL A 102 -22.46 1.06 7.68
C VAL A 102 -22.47 1.51 6.21
N ASN A 103 -21.32 1.89 5.65
CA ASN A 103 -21.17 2.30 4.26
C ASN A 103 -19.81 1.90 3.71
N THR A 104 -19.76 0.78 3.02
CA THR A 104 -18.49 0.23 2.51
C THR A 104 -17.78 1.13 1.51
N GLY A 105 -18.45 2.12 0.90
CA GLY A 105 -17.86 3.04 -0.07
C GLY A 105 -17.21 4.29 0.55
N ILE A 106 -17.27 4.47 1.87
CA ILE A 106 -16.76 5.63 2.59
C ILE A 106 -15.79 5.16 3.67
N GLN A 107 -14.50 5.43 3.49
CA GLN A 107 -13.46 5.07 4.46
C GLN A 107 -13.73 5.68 5.85
N GLY A 108 -14.28 6.89 5.92
CA GLY A 108 -14.62 7.55 7.19
C GLY A 108 -15.70 6.85 8.04
N ASP A 109 -16.42 5.88 7.47
CA ASP A 109 -17.43 5.06 8.17
C ASP A 109 -16.86 3.69 8.61
N ASN A 110 -15.53 3.52 8.61
CA ASN A 110 -14.86 2.34 9.14
C ASN A 110 -14.86 2.38 10.67
N GLU A 111 -15.26 1.28 11.32
CA GLU A 111 -15.27 1.16 12.79
C GLU A 111 -14.27 0.13 13.34
N VAL A 112 -13.42 -0.42 12.46
CA VAL A 112 -12.38 -1.40 12.80
C VAL A 112 -11.01 -0.76 12.61
N THR A 113 -10.18 -0.81 13.65
CA THR A 113 -8.78 -0.36 13.59
C THR A 113 -7.83 -1.47 14.03
N ILE A 114 -6.80 -1.76 13.23
CA ILE A 114 -5.63 -2.56 13.63
C ILE A 114 -4.49 -1.58 13.89
N THR A 115 -3.88 -1.64 15.06
CA THR A 115 -2.87 -0.66 15.48
C THR A 115 -1.62 -1.32 16.07
N THR A 116 -0.48 -0.65 15.86
CA THR A 116 0.80 -0.87 16.56
C THR A 116 1.48 0.49 16.79
N ASP A 117 2.61 0.53 17.48
CA ASP A 117 3.42 1.74 17.73
C ASP A 117 4.93 1.49 17.62
N GLU A 118 5.32 0.47 16.85
CA GLU A 118 6.69 -0.07 16.85
C GLU A 118 7.47 0.35 15.61
N THR A 119 8.73 0.77 15.80
CA THR A 119 9.65 1.06 14.69
C THR A 119 10.21 -0.19 14.05
N SER A 120 10.71 -0.06 12.82
CA SER A 120 11.52 -1.11 12.17
C SER A 120 12.77 -1.51 12.94
N THR A 121 13.37 -0.58 13.70
CA THR A 121 14.55 -0.89 14.51
C THR A 121 14.19 -1.76 15.71
N GLU A 122 13.08 -1.47 16.37
CA GLU A 122 12.58 -2.25 17.52
C GLU A 122 12.05 -3.62 17.07
N ALA A 123 11.32 -3.64 15.95
CA ALA A 123 10.76 -4.85 15.37
C ALA A 123 11.80 -5.76 14.70
N GLY A 124 12.95 -5.21 14.33
CA GLY A 124 14.07 -5.92 13.70
C GLY A 124 14.18 -5.69 12.18
N ASP A 125 13.07 -5.40 11.51
CA ASP A 125 13.04 -4.97 10.11
C ASP A 125 11.72 -4.21 9.77
N LEU A 126 11.62 -3.73 8.53
CA LEU A 126 10.45 -3.01 8.02
C LEU A 126 9.18 -3.87 8.02
N ASP A 127 9.25 -5.13 7.57
CA ASP A 127 8.10 -6.02 7.48
C ASP A 127 7.53 -6.29 8.89
N ALA A 128 8.42 -6.58 9.85
CA ALA A 128 8.08 -6.85 11.24
C ALA A 128 7.50 -5.64 11.97
N SER A 129 7.75 -4.41 11.51
CA SER A 129 7.13 -3.21 12.09
C SER A 129 5.67 -3.00 11.68
N SER A 130 5.18 -3.72 10.66
CA SER A 130 3.83 -3.56 10.16
C SER A 130 2.75 -4.02 11.15
N ALA A 131 1.69 -3.23 11.29
CA ALA A 131 0.47 -3.68 11.98
C ALA A 131 -0.21 -4.81 11.18
N LEU A 132 -0.20 -4.72 9.85
CA LEU A 132 -0.71 -5.76 8.96
C LEU A 132 0.28 -6.07 7.82
N HIS A 133 0.78 -7.31 7.78
CA HIS A 133 1.57 -7.86 6.68
C HIS A 133 0.74 -8.88 5.87
N LEU A 134 0.35 -8.51 4.66
CA LEU A 134 -0.28 -9.40 3.69
C LEU A 134 0.81 -10.10 2.86
N TYR A 135 1.18 -11.33 3.22
CA TYR A 135 2.23 -12.11 2.56
C TYR A 135 1.62 -13.33 1.85
N GLY A 136 1.23 -13.15 0.59
CA GLY A 136 0.53 -14.17 -0.19
C GLY A 136 -0.19 -13.58 -1.38
N ASN A 137 -1.02 -14.38 -2.03
CA ASN A 137 -1.75 -13.95 -3.24
C ASN A 137 -3.27 -13.92 -2.98
N ASN A 138 -3.99 -13.15 -3.78
CA ASN A 138 -5.46 -13.08 -3.76
C ASN A 138 -6.06 -12.70 -2.40
N TYR A 139 -5.44 -11.75 -1.70
CA TYR A 139 -5.98 -11.21 -0.46
C TYR A 139 -6.75 -9.92 -0.72
N THR A 140 -7.90 -9.79 -0.08
CA THR A 140 -8.66 -8.54 -0.12
C THR A 140 -8.99 -8.05 1.28
N VAL A 141 -8.72 -6.77 1.53
CA VAL A 141 -9.11 -6.10 2.77
C VAL A 141 -10.12 -5.01 2.46
N TRP A 142 -11.17 -4.92 3.26
CA TRP A 142 -12.20 -3.91 3.09
C TRP A 142 -12.52 -3.21 4.39
N ASN A 143 -12.64 -1.88 4.35
CA ASN A 143 -13.22 -1.09 5.43
C ASN A 143 -12.54 -1.28 6.80
N VAL A 144 -11.22 -1.49 6.78
CA VAL A 144 -10.39 -1.56 7.98
C VAL A 144 -9.46 -0.35 7.99
N ASN A 145 -9.30 0.28 9.15
CA ASN A 145 -8.24 1.24 9.40
C ASN A 145 -7.02 0.47 9.92
N ILE A 146 -5.84 0.76 9.38
CA ILE A 146 -4.58 0.15 9.80
C ILE A 146 -3.60 1.27 10.09
N GLU A 147 -3.03 1.28 11.29
CA GLU A 147 -2.16 2.36 11.73
C GLU A 147 -0.91 1.88 12.44
N ASN A 148 0.19 2.60 12.20
CA ASN A 148 1.35 2.58 13.09
C ASN A 148 1.51 3.97 13.70
N THR A 149 1.28 4.04 15.00
CA THR A 149 1.12 5.30 15.75
C THR A 149 2.45 5.86 16.27
N TYR A 150 3.59 5.23 15.95
CA TYR A 150 4.92 5.70 16.36
C TYR A 150 5.16 7.19 16.04
N GLY A 151 4.74 7.63 14.85
CA GLY A 151 4.87 9.01 14.41
C GLY A 151 6.25 9.34 13.84
N ALA A 152 6.69 10.58 14.00
CA ALA A 152 7.92 11.07 13.40
C ALA A 152 9.18 10.58 14.11
N GLY A 153 10.22 10.22 13.35
CA GLY A 153 11.57 9.99 13.85
C GLY A 153 12.23 8.70 13.38
N SER A 154 11.47 7.74 12.88
CA SER A 154 11.97 6.46 12.36
C SER A 154 10.91 5.80 11.48
N GLN A 155 11.34 4.86 10.63
CA GLN A 155 10.48 4.02 9.82
C GLN A 155 9.58 3.17 10.70
N ALA A 156 8.27 3.25 10.47
CA ALA A 156 7.26 2.54 11.24
C ALA A 156 6.10 2.19 10.31
N VAL A 157 6.10 0.96 9.80
CA VAL A 157 5.17 0.54 8.75
C VAL A 157 3.78 0.28 9.34
N ALA A 158 2.72 0.71 8.66
CA ALA A 158 1.35 0.33 9.01
C ALA A 158 0.95 -0.94 8.26
N VAL A 159 1.15 -0.95 6.93
CA VAL A 159 0.79 -2.07 6.07
C VAL A 159 1.98 -2.49 5.21
N THR A 160 2.28 -3.78 5.19
CA THR A 160 3.17 -4.39 4.19
C THR A 160 2.36 -5.31 3.29
N THR A 161 2.54 -5.21 1.98
CA THR A 161 1.88 -6.07 0.98
C THR A 161 2.93 -6.75 0.11
N THR A 162 2.93 -8.09 0.10
CA THR A 162 3.90 -8.91 -0.64
C THR A 162 3.19 -10.03 -1.36
N GLY A 163 3.05 -9.91 -2.68
CA GLY A 163 2.44 -10.92 -3.52
C GLY A 163 1.45 -10.34 -4.53
N ASN A 164 0.82 -11.22 -5.30
CA ASN A 164 -0.01 -10.84 -6.43
C ASN A 164 -1.49 -10.81 -6.10
N TYR A 165 -2.19 -9.89 -6.73
CA TYR A 165 -3.65 -9.75 -6.64
C TYR A 165 -4.11 -9.39 -5.22
N ILE A 166 -3.35 -8.52 -4.55
CA ILE A 166 -3.73 -7.95 -3.26
C ILE A 166 -4.56 -6.69 -3.51
N ALA A 167 -5.74 -6.60 -2.91
CA ALA A 167 -6.60 -5.44 -3.05
C ALA A 167 -7.05 -4.87 -1.68
N MET A 168 -7.13 -3.55 -1.58
CA MET A 168 -7.64 -2.85 -0.41
C MET A 168 -8.68 -1.82 -0.84
N TYR A 169 -9.82 -1.81 -0.17
CA TYR A 169 -10.99 -1.03 -0.57
C TYR A 169 -11.57 -0.22 0.59
N ALA A 170 -11.62 1.10 0.42
CA ALA A 170 -12.06 2.03 1.46
C ALA A 170 -11.37 1.78 2.82
N CYS A 171 -10.10 1.37 2.79
CA CYS A 171 -9.29 1.22 4.00
C CYS A 171 -8.65 2.57 4.37
N GLY A 172 -8.47 2.80 5.66
CA GLY A 172 -7.59 3.86 6.16
C GLY A 172 -6.21 3.28 6.45
N ILE A 173 -5.14 3.91 5.99
CA ILE A 173 -3.76 3.47 6.20
C ILE A 173 -2.97 4.68 6.73
N TYR A 174 -2.56 4.63 8.00
CA TYR A 174 -2.06 5.78 8.73
C TYR A 174 -0.65 5.54 9.30
N GLY A 175 0.23 6.52 9.14
CA GLY A 175 1.55 6.53 9.74
C GLY A 175 2.25 7.86 9.54
N TYR A 176 3.58 7.86 9.55
CA TYR A 176 4.38 9.05 9.26
C TYR A 176 5.52 8.77 8.28
N GLN A 177 6.52 7.97 8.68
CA GLN A 177 7.57 7.51 7.79
C GLN A 177 7.32 6.04 7.42
N ASP A 178 7.41 5.70 6.14
CA ASP A 178 7.26 4.32 5.62
C ASP A 178 5.88 3.69 5.89
N THR A 179 4.79 4.45 5.80
CA THR A 179 3.43 3.99 6.17
C THR A 179 2.93 2.76 5.41
N LEU A 180 3.00 2.77 4.08
CA LEU A 180 2.56 1.68 3.21
C LEU A 180 3.75 1.11 2.44
N TYR A 181 4.19 -0.07 2.85
CA TYR A 181 5.18 -0.86 2.13
C TYR A 181 4.50 -1.71 1.05
N ALA A 182 4.24 -1.09 -0.10
CA ALA A 182 3.81 -1.75 -1.33
C ALA A 182 5.00 -2.52 -1.94
N LYS A 183 5.42 -3.58 -1.24
CA LYS A 183 6.73 -4.23 -1.37
C LYS A 183 6.94 -4.89 -2.72
N SER A 184 6.01 -5.75 -3.15
CA SER A 184 6.10 -6.42 -4.46
C SER A 184 4.77 -7.05 -4.90
N GLY A 185 4.69 -7.35 -6.20
CA GLY A 185 3.56 -8.02 -6.85
C GLY A 185 2.47 -7.05 -7.33
N TYR A 186 1.32 -7.59 -7.74
CA TYR A 186 0.20 -6.82 -8.30
C TYR A 186 -0.77 -6.36 -7.22
N GLN A 187 -0.97 -5.05 -7.12
CA GLN A 187 -1.71 -4.46 -6.01
C GLN A 187 -2.71 -3.39 -6.46
N TYR A 188 -3.88 -3.34 -5.82
CA TYR A 188 -4.92 -2.35 -6.10
C TYR A 188 -5.45 -1.74 -4.81
N PHE A 189 -5.38 -0.42 -4.72
CA PHE A 189 -5.94 0.37 -3.61
C PHE A 189 -7.03 1.25 -4.20
N SER A 190 -8.26 1.12 -3.70
CA SER A 190 -9.41 1.85 -4.22
C SER A 190 -10.15 2.58 -3.10
N ARG A 191 -10.33 3.89 -3.28
CA ARG A 191 -11.03 4.76 -2.31
C ARG A 191 -10.43 4.71 -0.90
N CYS A 192 -9.16 4.33 -0.80
CA CYS A 192 -8.43 4.33 0.47
C CYS A 192 -8.06 5.75 0.87
N TYR A 193 -7.90 5.96 2.17
CA TYR A 193 -7.24 7.13 2.72
C TYR A 193 -5.85 6.68 3.18
N ILE A 194 -4.79 7.25 2.62
CA ILE A 194 -3.39 6.90 2.91
C ILE A 194 -2.69 8.15 3.41
N GLU A 195 -2.20 8.13 4.64
CA GLU A 195 -1.63 9.28 5.31
C GLU A 195 -0.21 9.04 5.81
N GLY A 196 0.69 9.99 5.51
CA GLY A 196 2.06 10.00 6.00
C GLY A 196 2.83 11.24 5.57
N ALA A 197 4.15 11.25 5.75
CA ALA A 197 5.02 12.40 5.52
C ALA A 197 6.23 12.07 4.63
N ASP A 198 7.02 11.05 4.97
CA ASP A 198 8.25 10.73 4.24
C ASP A 198 8.27 9.26 3.81
N ASP A 199 8.49 9.03 2.52
CA ASP A 199 8.48 7.73 1.84
C ASP A 199 7.24 6.88 2.19
N PHE A 200 6.10 7.53 2.44
CA PHE A 200 4.98 6.85 3.07
C PHE A 200 4.22 5.90 2.14
N ILE A 201 4.53 5.89 0.84
CA ILE A 201 4.17 4.83 -0.12
C ILE A 201 5.43 4.36 -0.84
N PHE A 202 5.93 3.18 -0.52
CA PHE A 202 7.25 2.73 -0.97
C PHE A 202 7.32 1.24 -1.28
N GLY A 203 8.37 0.83 -2.01
CA GLY A 203 8.58 -0.55 -2.47
C GLY A 203 8.55 -0.70 -4.00
N ASP A 204 8.38 -1.94 -4.48
CA ASP A 204 8.54 -2.32 -5.89
C ASP A 204 7.32 -3.05 -6.48
N ALA A 205 6.13 -2.83 -5.91
CA ALA A 205 4.91 -3.40 -6.46
C ALA A 205 4.48 -2.75 -7.79
N ALA A 206 3.75 -3.51 -8.62
CA ALA A 206 2.93 -2.94 -9.68
C ALA A 206 1.57 -2.53 -9.07
N ALA A 207 1.54 -1.32 -8.50
CA ALA A 207 0.45 -0.84 -7.65
C ALA A 207 -0.37 0.26 -8.33
N TRP A 208 -1.70 0.12 -8.26
CA TRP A 208 -2.65 1.13 -8.72
C TRP A 208 -3.42 1.71 -7.53
N PHE A 209 -3.40 3.03 -7.40
CA PHE A 209 -4.12 3.81 -6.41
C PHE A 209 -5.24 4.59 -7.12
N GLY A 210 -6.47 4.09 -7.06
CA GLY A 210 -7.63 4.62 -7.76
C GLY A 210 -8.61 5.32 -6.81
N ASP A 211 -8.99 6.56 -7.12
CA ASP A 211 -9.91 7.35 -6.28
C ASP A 211 -9.48 7.45 -4.80
N CYS A 212 -8.19 7.33 -4.51
CA CYS A 212 -7.66 7.42 -3.15
C CYS A 212 -7.52 8.88 -2.70
N THR A 213 -7.54 9.10 -1.39
CA THR A 213 -7.01 10.32 -0.78
C THR A 213 -5.62 10.05 -0.24
N ILE A 214 -4.63 10.78 -0.74
CA ILE A 214 -3.23 10.73 -0.34
C ILE A 214 -2.96 11.99 0.48
N ALA A 215 -2.82 11.83 1.79
CA ALA A 215 -2.85 12.92 2.76
C ALA A 215 -1.48 13.13 3.43
N CYS A 216 -0.87 14.29 3.21
CA CYS A 216 0.43 14.62 3.75
C CYS A 216 0.29 15.19 5.18
N ASN A 217 0.82 14.48 6.18
CA ASN A 217 0.88 14.91 7.58
C ASN A 217 2.28 15.39 8.02
N GLY A 218 3.08 15.86 7.06
CA GLY A 218 4.41 16.41 7.28
C GLY A 218 5.02 16.92 5.97
N GLY A 219 6.32 17.20 5.99
CA GLY A 219 7.10 17.47 4.79
C GLY A 219 8.01 16.29 4.47
N GLY A 220 7.99 15.81 3.23
CA GLY A 220 8.79 14.69 2.77
C GLY A 220 8.42 14.28 1.36
N SER A 221 8.69 13.03 1.00
CA SER A 221 8.28 12.46 -0.29
C SER A 221 7.10 11.53 -0.14
N ILE A 222 6.09 11.67 -1.01
CA ILE A 222 4.94 10.76 -1.03
C ILE A 222 5.39 9.35 -1.41
N THR A 223 6.17 9.24 -2.49
CA THR A 223 6.62 7.94 -2.99
C THR A 223 8.12 7.72 -2.90
N ALA A 224 8.49 6.47 -2.57
CA ALA A 224 9.84 5.94 -2.72
C ALA A 224 9.81 4.59 -3.43
N ASN A 225 9.63 4.63 -4.76
CA ASN A 225 9.59 3.43 -5.57
C ASN A 225 11.00 2.80 -5.70
N ASN A 226 11.09 1.50 -5.49
CA ASN A 226 12.34 0.71 -5.40
C ASN A 226 12.68 -0.03 -6.69
N ARG A 227 12.02 0.29 -7.80
CA ARG A 227 12.31 -0.33 -9.09
C ARG A 227 13.77 -0.08 -9.48
N ALA A 228 14.50 -1.16 -9.71
CA ALA A 228 15.95 -1.12 -9.94
C ALA A 228 16.38 -1.71 -11.30
N SER A 229 15.43 -1.99 -12.19
CA SER A 229 15.73 -2.55 -13.51
C SER A 229 14.77 -2.06 -14.59
N THR A 230 15.32 -1.64 -15.73
CA THR A 230 14.57 -1.31 -16.95
C THR A 230 13.68 -2.45 -17.48
N THR A 231 13.99 -3.72 -17.19
CA THR A 231 13.15 -4.86 -17.60
C THR A 231 11.95 -5.09 -16.68
N ASP A 232 11.97 -4.51 -15.48
CA ASP A 232 10.81 -4.55 -14.59
C ASP A 232 9.67 -3.72 -15.18
N THR A 233 8.47 -4.28 -15.22
CA THR A 233 7.26 -3.65 -15.79
C THR A 233 6.39 -2.95 -14.74
N ALA A 234 6.76 -3.02 -13.46
CA ALA A 234 6.05 -2.36 -12.37
C ALA A 234 5.97 -0.83 -12.54
N TRP A 235 4.84 -0.27 -12.14
CA TRP A 235 4.63 1.15 -11.93
C TRP A 235 3.91 1.35 -10.60
N TYR A 236 4.12 2.51 -9.99
CA TYR A 236 3.07 3.12 -9.18
C TYR A 236 2.22 4.03 -10.05
N VAL A 237 0.91 3.80 -10.05
CA VAL A 237 -0.07 4.57 -10.82
C VAL A 237 -1.07 5.17 -9.84
N PHE A 238 -1.05 6.50 -9.70
CA PHE A 238 -2.09 7.24 -9.00
C PHE A 238 -3.07 7.77 -10.04
N ASP A 239 -4.30 7.25 -10.05
CA ASP A 239 -5.33 7.63 -11.01
C ASP A 239 -6.55 8.20 -10.28
N SER A 240 -7.04 9.35 -10.76
CA SER A 240 -8.25 10.00 -10.24
C SER A 240 -8.22 10.25 -8.72
N SER A 241 -7.02 10.30 -8.15
CA SER A 241 -6.79 10.42 -6.71
C SER A 241 -6.63 11.88 -6.28
N THR A 242 -6.84 12.16 -4.99
CA THR A 242 -6.63 13.47 -4.40
C THR A 242 -5.34 13.48 -3.59
N ILE A 243 -4.45 14.43 -3.88
CA ILE A 243 -3.22 14.66 -3.11
C ILE A 243 -3.42 15.96 -2.33
N THR A 244 -3.37 15.89 -1.00
CA THR A 244 -3.71 17.02 -0.13
C THR A 244 -2.99 16.97 1.22
N ALA A 245 -3.16 18.00 2.04
CA ALA A 245 -2.70 17.99 3.42
C ALA A 245 -3.67 17.17 4.28
N ALA A 246 -3.15 16.37 5.20
CA ALA A 246 -3.97 15.72 6.21
C ALA A 246 -4.73 16.76 7.05
N SER A 247 -5.90 16.37 7.57
CA SER A 247 -6.73 17.27 8.38
C SER A 247 -5.94 17.81 9.59
N GLY A 248 -5.90 19.13 9.74
CA GLY A 248 -5.15 19.80 10.82
C GLY A 248 -3.68 20.09 10.49
N TRP A 249 -3.19 19.69 9.31
CA TRP A 249 -1.82 19.96 8.86
C TRP A 249 -1.77 21.10 7.83
N THR A 250 -0.66 21.82 7.82
CA THR A 250 -0.33 22.81 6.78
C THR A 250 1.03 22.48 6.21
N THR A 251 1.05 22.05 4.95
CA THR A 251 2.24 21.49 4.30
C THR A 251 2.44 22.08 2.90
N THR A 252 1.96 23.30 2.66
CA THR A 252 2.09 24.04 1.40
C THR A 252 3.54 24.06 0.91
N GLY A 253 3.78 23.52 -0.29
CA GLY A 253 5.09 23.43 -0.93
C GLY A 253 6.14 22.58 -0.19
N ALA A 254 5.74 21.81 0.83
CA ALA A 254 6.65 21.07 1.70
C ALA A 254 6.87 19.61 1.25
N ASN A 255 6.08 19.11 0.31
CA ASN A 255 6.12 17.72 -0.13
C ASN A 255 6.58 17.55 -1.57
N TYR A 256 7.16 16.38 -1.86
CA TYR A 256 7.47 15.93 -3.21
C TYR A 256 6.56 14.76 -3.59
N LEU A 257 6.20 14.66 -4.87
CA LEU A 257 5.48 13.53 -5.46
C LEU A 257 6.24 12.21 -5.28
N GLY A 258 7.57 12.27 -5.24
CA GLY A 258 8.41 11.13 -4.93
C GLY A 258 9.91 11.38 -5.03
N ARG A 259 10.66 10.35 -4.63
CA ARG A 259 12.11 10.24 -4.80
C ARG A 259 12.51 8.79 -5.15
N PRO A 260 13.59 8.57 -5.92
CA PRO A 260 13.93 7.24 -6.42
C PRO A 260 14.71 6.43 -5.38
N TRP A 261 14.06 5.48 -4.69
CA TRP A 261 14.77 4.53 -3.84
C TRP A 261 15.54 3.50 -4.69
N GLY A 262 14.91 3.01 -5.75
CA GLY A 262 15.54 2.27 -6.81
C GLY A 262 16.03 3.19 -7.92
N VAL A 263 17.16 2.84 -8.56
CA VAL A 263 17.76 3.68 -9.61
C VAL A 263 16.89 3.85 -10.85
N ASP A 264 15.93 2.95 -11.07
CA ASP A 264 14.99 2.96 -12.19
C ASP A 264 13.54 3.19 -11.69
N ALA A 265 13.37 3.94 -10.60
CA ALA A 265 12.08 4.20 -9.99
C ALA A 265 11.05 4.70 -11.01
N ARG A 266 9.80 4.22 -10.91
CA ARG A 266 8.77 4.54 -11.91
C ARG A 266 7.40 4.81 -11.31
N VAL A 267 6.93 6.04 -11.47
CA VAL A 267 5.71 6.57 -10.85
C VAL A 267 5.01 7.50 -11.83
N ILE A 268 3.68 7.38 -11.92
CA ILE A 268 2.83 8.34 -12.63
C ILE A 268 1.70 8.83 -11.73
N TYR A 269 1.47 10.14 -11.73
CA TYR A 269 0.25 10.77 -11.23
C TYR A 269 -0.60 11.21 -12.42
N GLN A 270 -1.76 10.61 -12.59
CA GLN A 270 -2.64 10.87 -13.74
C GLN A 270 -4.06 11.22 -13.29
N LYS A 271 -4.62 12.28 -13.88
CA LYS A 271 -5.99 12.76 -13.62
C LYS A 271 -6.25 13.04 -12.14
N CYS A 272 -5.20 13.35 -11.39
CA CYS A 272 -5.28 13.60 -9.95
C CYS A 272 -5.65 15.06 -9.68
N SER A 273 -6.27 15.30 -8.52
CA SER A 273 -6.42 16.64 -7.95
C SER A 273 -5.31 16.86 -6.93
N ILE A 274 -4.34 17.73 -7.26
CA ILE A 274 -3.14 18.00 -6.47
C ILE A 274 -3.26 19.39 -5.84
N SER A 275 -3.40 19.46 -4.52
CA SER A 275 -3.43 20.74 -3.82
C SER A 275 -2.04 21.39 -3.74
N ASP A 276 -1.94 22.55 -3.12
CA ASP A 276 -0.70 23.34 -2.95
C ASP A 276 0.37 22.69 -2.04
N VAL A 277 0.21 21.43 -1.62
CA VAL A 277 1.17 20.72 -0.76
C VAL A 277 2.47 20.37 -1.47
N ILE A 278 2.45 20.31 -2.80
CA ILE A 278 3.60 19.89 -3.62
C ILE A 278 4.54 21.07 -3.87
N ASN A 279 5.83 20.85 -3.61
CA ASN A 279 6.92 21.73 -3.99
C ASN A 279 6.94 21.93 -5.52
N SER A 280 7.26 23.12 -6.02
CA SER A 280 7.23 23.38 -7.48
C SER A 280 8.18 22.46 -8.28
N GLN A 281 9.25 21.95 -7.66
CA GLN A 281 10.15 20.97 -8.28
C GLN A 281 9.50 19.60 -8.49
N GLY A 282 8.43 19.28 -7.77
CA GLY A 282 7.65 18.04 -7.84
C GLY A 282 8.37 16.82 -7.30
N TRP A 283 9.57 16.52 -7.78
CA TRP A 283 10.33 15.32 -7.49
C TRP A 283 11.69 15.66 -6.87
N THR A 284 12.25 14.75 -6.06
CA THR A 284 13.55 14.95 -5.42
C THR A 284 14.45 13.70 -5.51
N THR A 285 15.67 13.79 -4.99
CA THR A 285 16.70 12.75 -5.10
C THR A 285 16.74 11.81 -3.90
N LEU A 286 17.23 10.58 -4.11
CA LEU A 286 17.53 9.63 -3.05
C LEU A 286 18.69 8.70 -3.46
N ALA A 287 18.45 7.76 -4.39
CA ALA A 287 19.50 6.91 -4.92
C ALA A 287 20.49 7.72 -5.78
N ALA A 288 21.78 7.41 -5.61
CA ALA A 288 22.83 7.94 -6.48
C ALA A 288 22.65 7.39 -7.90
N ASP A 289 22.95 8.23 -8.91
CA ASP A 289 22.89 7.88 -10.33
C ASP A 289 21.52 7.35 -10.82
N ALA A 290 20.43 7.71 -10.12
CA ALA A 290 19.09 7.32 -10.50
C ALA A 290 18.65 7.96 -11.83
N THR A 291 18.00 7.17 -12.67
CA THR A 291 17.33 7.54 -13.91
C THR A 291 15.84 7.19 -13.82
N PRO A 292 15.08 7.87 -12.94
CA PRO A 292 13.68 7.55 -12.74
C PRO A 292 12.83 7.89 -13.98
N THR A 293 11.69 7.21 -14.10
CA THR A 293 10.59 7.60 -14.97
C THR A 293 9.47 8.15 -14.11
N PHE A 294 9.47 9.46 -13.93
CA PHE A 294 8.45 10.18 -13.18
C PHE A 294 7.56 10.98 -14.11
N GLU A 295 6.25 10.79 -14.02
CA GLU A 295 5.30 11.30 -15.01
C GLU A 295 4.09 11.97 -14.33
N GLU A 296 3.62 13.07 -14.93
CA GLU A 296 2.33 13.68 -14.61
C GLU A 296 1.46 13.76 -15.88
N PHE A 297 0.16 13.42 -15.77
CA PHE A 297 -0.75 13.42 -16.93
C PHE A 297 -2.15 13.93 -16.58
N GLU A 298 -2.56 15.06 -17.16
CA GLU A 298 -3.90 15.65 -16.96
C GLU A 298 -4.27 15.90 -15.48
N ASN A 299 -3.28 16.18 -14.63
CA ASN A 299 -3.52 16.58 -13.24
C ASN A 299 -4.11 18.00 -13.17
N THR A 300 -4.85 18.27 -12.10
CA THR A 300 -5.46 19.58 -11.81
C THR A 300 -5.15 20.02 -10.38
N GLY A 301 -5.43 21.28 -10.06
CA GLY A 301 -5.24 21.83 -8.71
C GLY A 301 -4.00 22.73 -8.59
N ALA A 302 -3.82 23.34 -7.43
CA ALA A 302 -2.78 24.36 -7.22
C ALA A 302 -1.35 23.80 -7.27
N GLY A 303 -1.17 22.50 -7.01
CA GLY A 303 0.13 21.83 -7.07
C GLY A 303 0.45 21.17 -8.41
N SER A 304 -0.43 21.29 -9.42
CA SER A 304 -0.28 20.57 -10.69
C SER A 304 0.43 21.37 -11.80
N ASP A 305 0.97 22.56 -11.51
CA ASP A 305 1.79 23.30 -12.49
C ASP A 305 3.16 22.62 -12.63
N THR A 306 3.51 22.24 -13.85
CA THR A 306 4.74 21.50 -14.16
C THR A 306 5.88 22.38 -14.69
N SER A 307 5.72 23.71 -14.75
CA SER A 307 6.73 24.61 -15.36
C SER A 307 8.13 24.53 -14.76
N ASP A 308 8.21 24.17 -13.48
CA ASP A 308 9.45 24.17 -12.68
C ASP A 308 9.91 22.74 -12.28
N ARG A 309 9.27 21.70 -12.85
CA ARG A 309 9.53 20.32 -12.47
C ARG A 309 10.94 19.86 -12.78
N LEU A 310 11.47 19.04 -11.87
CA LEU A 310 12.74 18.34 -12.03
C LEU A 310 12.49 16.84 -12.18
N TYR A 311 13.39 16.14 -12.87
CA TYR A 311 13.38 14.67 -13.04
C TYR A 311 12.17 14.07 -13.78
N GLU A 312 11.26 14.91 -14.28
CA GLU A 312 10.06 14.48 -14.96
C GLU A 312 10.34 14.01 -16.40
N THR A 313 9.69 12.92 -16.78
CA THR A 313 9.53 12.46 -18.17
C THR A 313 8.17 12.91 -18.67
N VAL A 314 8.11 13.44 -19.90
CA VAL A 314 6.85 13.90 -20.48
C VAL A 314 5.92 12.71 -20.74
N ALA A 315 4.80 12.65 -20.04
CA ALA A 315 3.74 11.69 -20.30
C ALA A 315 2.97 12.03 -21.58
N THR A 316 2.70 11.04 -22.42
CA THR A 316 1.91 11.22 -23.67
C THR A 316 0.53 10.58 -23.62
N ALA A 317 0.30 9.70 -22.64
CA ALA A 317 -0.97 9.05 -22.37
C ALA A 317 -1.01 8.58 -20.92
N SER A 318 -2.21 8.38 -20.38
CA SER A 318 -2.39 7.70 -19.09
C SER A 318 -1.99 6.22 -19.19
N VAL A 319 -1.36 5.69 -18.14
CA VAL A 319 -1.15 4.25 -17.94
C VAL A 319 -2.51 3.56 -17.74
N THR A 320 -2.64 2.36 -18.29
CA THR A 320 -3.86 1.53 -18.22
C THR A 320 -3.63 0.32 -17.32
N TYR A 321 -4.70 -0.29 -16.81
CA TYR A 321 -4.60 -1.55 -16.05
C TYR A 321 -3.86 -2.66 -16.82
N SER A 322 -4.10 -2.75 -18.14
CA SER A 322 -3.40 -3.72 -19.00
C SER A 322 -1.91 -3.45 -19.12
N ALA A 323 -1.50 -2.17 -19.13
CA ALA A 323 -0.09 -1.81 -19.16
C ALA A 323 0.60 -2.10 -17.82
N LEU A 324 -0.11 -1.96 -16.70
CA LEU A 324 0.41 -2.23 -15.37
C LEU A 324 0.54 -3.72 -15.07
N TRP A 325 -0.52 -4.52 -15.31
CA TRP A 325 -0.58 -5.92 -14.86
C TRP A 325 -0.42 -6.94 -16.00
N GLY A 326 -0.20 -6.49 -17.24
CA GLY A 326 0.10 -7.37 -18.39
C GLY A 326 -0.98 -8.40 -18.72
N GLY A 327 -2.19 -8.28 -18.16
CA GLY A 327 -3.23 -9.31 -18.18
C GLY A 327 -4.59 -8.82 -17.70
N SER A 328 -5.39 -9.75 -17.16
CA SER A 328 -6.75 -9.45 -16.69
C SER A 328 -6.73 -8.65 -15.37
N SER A 329 -7.56 -7.62 -15.29
CA SER A 329 -7.89 -6.90 -14.05
C SER A 329 -9.10 -7.49 -13.31
N SER A 330 -9.60 -8.66 -13.73
CA SER A 330 -10.81 -9.30 -13.16
C SER A 330 -10.72 -9.69 -11.69
N TRP A 331 -9.52 -9.70 -11.11
CA TRP A 331 -9.29 -9.96 -9.69
C TRP A 331 -9.60 -8.74 -8.81
N ALA A 332 -9.69 -7.55 -9.42
CA ALA A 332 -9.99 -6.28 -8.76
C ALA A 332 -11.42 -5.82 -9.09
N ASP A 333 -12.12 -5.26 -8.09
CA ASP A 333 -13.38 -4.54 -8.29
C ASP A 333 -13.08 -3.12 -8.75
N LEU A 334 -12.86 -2.97 -10.05
CA LEU A 334 -12.63 -1.66 -10.68
C LEU A 334 -13.86 -0.76 -10.68
N SER A 335 -15.01 -1.26 -10.22
CA SER A 335 -16.24 -0.47 -10.05
C SER A 335 -16.46 -0.02 -8.61
N PHE A 336 -15.48 -0.26 -7.73
CA PHE A 336 -15.54 0.15 -6.33
C PHE A 336 -15.41 1.66 -6.12
#